data_AF-A0A7Y5EZG7-F1
#
_entry.id   AF-A0A7Y5EZG7-F1
#
_cell.length_a   1.000
_cell.length_b   1.000
_cell.length_c   1.000
_cell.angle_alpha   90.00
_cell.angle_beta   90.00
_cell.angle_gamma   90.00
#
_symmetry.space_group_name_H-M   'P 1'
#
loop_
_entity.id
_entity.type
_entity.pdbx_description
1 polymer ?
#
loop_
_entity_poly.entity_id
_entity_poly.type
_entity_poly.pdbx_seq_one_letter_code
_entity_poly.pdbx_strand_id
1 'polypeptide(L)'
;MKPIRLSKHVKEYELIRGFSEKEVIQAIRKGDWQDAKKGNRLESKFSFAYETEWNGKYYKTKEVKPVFVDEETEIVVITVYTYFS
;
A
#
# COMPACT_ATOMS: atom_id res chain seq x y z
N MET A 1 15.70 -6.24 8.69
CA MET A 1 14.53 -6.03 7.81
C MET A 1 15.02 -5.53 6.46
N LYS A 2 14.60 -6.16 5.35
CA LYS A 2 14.92 -5.67 3.99
C LYS A 2 14.35 -4.26 3.79
N PRO A 3 15.05 -3.28 3.20
CA PRO A 3 14.45 -1.99 2.82
C PRO A 3 13.19 -2.17 1.96
N ILE A 4 12.23 -1.25 2.09
CA ILE A 4 11.04 -1.18 1.22
C ILE A 4 11.22 0.04 0.33
N ARG A 5 11.20 -0.16 -0.99
CA ARG A 5 11.37 0.92 -1.96
C ARG A 5 10.09 1.15 -2.74
N LEU A 6 9.59 2.38 -2.66
CA LEU A 6 8.55 2.87 -3.56
C LEU A 6 9.23 3.50 -4.77
N SER A 7 8.94 2.98 -5.97
CA SER A 7 9.43 3.58 -7.21
C SER A 7 8.87 4.99 -7.40
N LYS A 8 9.56 5.84 -8.18
CA LYS A 8 9.07 7.19 -8.51
C LYS A 8 7.65 7.16 -9.08
N HIS A 9 7.36 6.19 -9.95
CA HIS A 9 6.03 5.97 -10.52
C HIS A 9 4.95 5.72 -9.45
N VAL A 10 5.26 4.96 -8.41
CA VAL A 10 4.32 4.73 -7.30
C VAL A 10 4.13 6.03 -6.52
N LYS A 11 5.20 6.77 -6.22
CA LYS A 11 5.13 8.03 -5.48
C LYS A 11 4.27 9.09 -6.19
N GLU A 12 4.31 9.13 -7.52
CA GLU A 12 3.46 10.01 -8.34
C GLU A 12 1.94 9.76 -8.13
N TYR A 13 1.54 8.59 -7.63
CA TYR A 13 0.15 8.26 -7.33
C TYR A 13 -0.25 8.49 -5.87
N GLU A 14 0.64 8.92 -4.97
CA GLU A 14 0.33 9.09 -3.54
C GLU A 14 -0.91 9.95 -3.32
N LEU A 15 -0.96 11.11 -3.97
CA LEU A 15 -2.10 12.05 -3.85
C LEU A 15 -3.35 11.57 -4.59
N ILE A 16 -3.19 10.90 -5.73
CA ILE A 16 -4.32 10.48 -6.57
C ILE A 16 -5.01 9.24 -5.98
N ARG A 17 -4.24 8.36 -5.34
CA ARG A 17 -4.72 7.12 -4.73
C ARG A 17 -4.77 7.21 -3.20
N GLY A 18 -4.41 8.31 -2.58
CA GLY A 18 -4.67 8.56 -1.15
C GLY A 18 -3.87 7.70 -0.19
N PHE A 19 -2.59 7.47 -0.47
CA PHE A 19 -1.68 6.75 0.44
C PHE A 19 -0.40 7.53 0.70
N SER A 20 0.30 7.17 1.76
CA SER A 20 1.65 7.65 2.07
C SER A 20 2.65 6.50 2.14
N GLU A 21 3.93 6.81 1.92
CA GLU A 21 5.03 5.85 2.10
C GLU A 21 5.01 5.16 3.47
N LYS A 22 4.67 5.90 4.54
CA LYS A 22 4.57 5.34 5.90
C LYS A 22 3.47 4.27 6.01
N GLU A 23 2.29 4.53 5.43
CA GLU A 23 1.19 3.57 5.45
C GLU A 23 1.51 2.32 4.63
N VAL A 24 2.17 2.49 3.48
CA VAL A 24 2.64 1.37 2.65
C VAL A 24 3.63 0.50 3.41
N ILE A 25 4.61 1.11 4.08
CA ILE A 25 5.57 0.39 4.91
C ILE A 25 4.84 -0.37 6.02
N GLN A 26 3.93 0.29 6.74
CA GLN A 26 3.18 -0.38 7.80
C GLN A 26 2.32 -1.54 7.27
N ALA A 27 1.67 -1.38 6.13
CA ALA A 27 0.88 -2.44 5.51
C ALA A 27 1.74 -3.67 5.17
N ILE A 28 2.93 -3.47 4.60
CA ILE A 28 3.86 -4.56 4.30
C ILE A 28 4.43 -5.20 5.57
N ARG A 29 4.65 -4.44 6.64
CA ARG A 29 5.25 -5.00 7.87
C ARG A 29 4.27 -5.69 8.80
N LYS A 30 3.01 -5.24 8.82
CA LYS A 30 2.00 -5.70 9.79
C LYS A 30 0.89 -6.50 9.15
N GLY A 31 0.64 -6.31 7.86
CA GLY A 31 -0.36 -7.06 7.13
C GLY A 31 0.16 -8.45 6.74
N ASP A 32 -0.75 -9.41 6.66
CA ASP A 32 -0.43 -10.73 6.15
C ASP A 32 -0.11 -10.67 4.65
N TRP A 33 0.92 -11.41 4.24
CA TRP A 33 1.34 -11.50 2.86
C TRP A 33 0.57 -12.63 2.18
N GLN A 34 0.08 -12.36 0.97
CA GLN A 34 -0.59 -13.34 0.13
C GLN A 34 -0.21 -13.13 -1.34
N ASP A 35 -0.44 -14.15 -2.17
CA ASP A 35 -0.22 -14.03 -3.61
C ASP A 35 -1.17 -12.98 -4.20
N ALA A 36 -0.61 -12.07 -4.98
CA ALA A 36 -1.40 -11.13 -5.76
C ALA A 36 -2.02 -11.82 -6.98
N LYS A 37 -3.13 -11.30 -7.48
CA LYS A 37 -3.88 -11.89 -8.63
C LYS A 37 -3.07 -12.07 -9.93
N LYS A 38 -1.90 -11.44 -10.08
CA LYS A 38 -1.07 -11.49 -11.30
C LYS A 38 0.39 -11.85 -10.98
N GLY A 39 0.78 -13.06 -11.36
CA GLY A 39 2.18 -13.51 -11.43
C GLY A 39 2.88 -13.65 -10.07
N ASN A 40 4.22 -13.72 -10.09
CA ASN A 40 5.11 -13.83 -8.93
C ASN A 40 5.18 -12.51 -8.12
N ARG A 41 4.03 -12.04 -7.65
CA ARG A 41 3.88 -10.80 -6.87
C ARG A 41 3.11 -11.10 -5.61
N LEU A 42 3.45 -10.38 -4.55
CA LEU A 42 2.79 -10.46 -3.27
C LEU A 42 1.92 -9.22 -3.07
N GLU A 43 0.90 -9.36 -2.25
CA GLU A 43 0.12 -8.26 -1.73
C GLU A 43 -0.04 -8.41 -0.22
N SER A 44 -0.20 -7.28 0.45
CA SER A 44 -0.61 -7.22 1.85
C SER A 44 -1.69 -6.17 1.97
N LYS A 45 -2.39 -6.15 3.10
CA LYS A 45 -3.38 -5.11 3.39
C LYS A 45 -3.36 -4.74 4.85
N PHE A 46 -3.61 -3.47 5.13
CA PHE A 46 -3.77 -2.98 6.48
C PHE A 46 -4.75 -1.83 6.53
N SER A 47 -5.65 -1.87 7.51
CA SER A 47 -6.69 -0.86 7.71
C SER A 47 -6.25 0.17 8.74
N PHE A 48 -6.37 1.43 8.37
CA PHE A 48 -6.06 2.59 9.19
C PHE A 48 -7.36 3.30 9.58
N ALA A 49 -7.40 3.84 10.79
CA ALA A 49 -8.34 4.92 11.08
C ALA A 49 -8.00 6.10 10.17
N TYR A 50 -8.99 6.61 9.45
CA TYR A 50 -8.81 7.71 8.49
C TYR A 50 -9.54 8.96 8.96
N GLU A 51 -10.79 8.82 9.38
CA GLU A 51 -11.61 9.86 10.03
C GLU A 51 -11.55 11.23 9.32
N THR A 52 -11.50 11.21 8.00
CA THR A 52 -11.38 12.42 7.18
C THR A 52 -12.06 12.22 5.84
N GLU A 53 -12.12 13.29 5.07
CA GLU A 53 -12.74 13.31 3.76
C GLU A 53 -11.81 12.77 2.67
N TRP A 54 -12.40 12.07 1.73
CA TRP A 54 -11.79 11.69 0.47
C TRP A 54 -12.78 11.96 -0.65
N ASN A 55 -12.40 12.80 -1.62
CA ASN A 55 -13.27 13.24 -2.73
C ASN A 55 -14.66 13.73 -2.28
N GLY A 56 -14.72 14.53 -1.21
CA GLY A 56 -15.95 15.14 -0.70
C GLY A 56 -16.88 14.19 0.08
N LYS A 57 -16.41 12.98 0.42
CA LYS A 57 -17.12 12.06 1.31
C LYS A 57 -16.26 11.70 2.51
N TYR A 58 -16.87 11.70 3.70
CA TYR A 58 -16.22 11.27 4.93
C TYR A 58 -16.10 9.75 4.99
N TYR A 59 -14.93 9.27 5.39
CA TYR A 59 -14.65 7.84 5.59
C TYR A 59 -13.99 7.62 6.94
N LYS A 60 -14.46 6.58 7.66
CA LYS A 60 -13.92 6.24 8.97
C LYS A 60 -12.60 5.51 8.85
N THR A 61 -12.49 4.70 7.81
CA THR A 61 -11.37 3.78 7.61
C THR A 61 -10.80 3.89 6.21
N LYS A 62 -9.50 3.62 6.11
CA LYS A 62 -8.78 3.48 4.86
C LYS A 62 -7.96 2.19 4.89
N GLU A 63 -8.23 1.26 3.99
CA GLU A 63 -7.38 0.09 3.76
C GLU A 63 -6.33 0.43 2.72
N VAL A 64 -5.05 0.22 3.05
CA VAL A 64 -3.93 0.37 2.11
C VAL A 64 -3.46 -1.02 1.72
N LYS A 65 -3.46 -1.29 0.41
CA LYS A 65 -3.16 -2.58 -0.19
C LYS A 65 -2.02 -2.46 -1.21
N PRO A 66 -0.75 -2.53 -0.77
CA PRO A 66 0.39 -2.55 -1.68
C PRO A 66 0.55 -3.91 -2.35
N VAL A 67 0.96 -3.88 -3.62
CA VAL A 67 1.42 -5.03 -4.40
C VAL A 67 2.91 -4.84 -4.66
N PHE A 68 3.71 -5.86 -4.34
CA PHE A 68 5.16 -5.79 -4.32
C PHE A 68 5.81 -7.10 -4.74
N VAL A 69 7.13 -7.06 -4.94
CA VAL A 69 7.99 -8.24 -5.11
C VAL A 69 8.95 -8.27 -3.93
N ASP A 70 9.14 -9.45 -3.34
CA ASP A 70 10.16 -9.69 -2.31
C ASP A 70 11.45 -10.17 -2.99
N GLU A 71 12.34 -9.23 -3.32
CA GLU A 71 13.66 -9.51 -3.88
C GLU A 71 14.63 -9.91 -2.76
N GLU A 72 15.81 -10.43 -3.10
CA GLU A 72 16.80 -10.89 -2.10
C GLU A 72 17.21 -9.79 -1.11
N THR A 73 17.38 -8.56 -1.59
CA THR A 73 17.92 -7.43 -0.80
C THR A 73 16.89 -6.36 -0.46
N GLU A 74 15.77 -6.26 -1.19
CA GLU A 74 14.76 -5.23 -0.99
C GLU A 74 13.34 -5.72 -1.30
N ILE A 75 12.35 -5.01 -0.79
CA ILE A 75 10.95 -5.18 -1.19
C ILE A 75 10.60 -4.04 -2.14
N VAL A 76 10.25 -4.37 -3.39
CA VAL A 76 9.96 -3.38 -4.42
C VAL A 76 8.45 -3.22 -4.59
N VAL A 77 7.93 -2.04 -4.27
CA VAL A 77 6.49 -1.74 -4.43
C VAL A 77 6.21 -1.42 -5.89
N ILE A 78 5.26 -2.16 -6.48
CA ILE A 78 4.87 -2.04 -7.88
C ILE A 78 3.65 -1.13 -8.04
N THR A 79 2.66 -1.29 -7.17
CA THR A 79 1.44 -0.49 -7.17
C THR A 79 0.81 -0.50 -5.79
N VAL A 80 0.03 0.53 -5.47
CA VAL A 80 -0.73 0.61 -4.22
C VAL A 80 -2.18 0.89 -4.58
N TYR A 81 -3.09 0.14 -3.96
CA TYR A 81 -4.52 0.39 -3.97
C TYR A 81 -4.95 0.89 -2.59
N THR A 82 -6.00 1.70 -2.57
CA THR A 82 -6.65 2.12 -1.34
C THR A 82 -8.15 1.90 -1.45
N TYR A 83 -8.76 1.55 -0.33
CA TYR A 83 -10.19 1.38 -0.20
C TYR A 83 -10.65 2.19 0.99
N PHE A 84 -11.72 2.96 0.81
CA PHE A 84 -12.26 3.84 1.84
C PHE A 84 -13.66 3.36 2.24
N SER A 85 -13.91 3.20 3.54
CA SER A 85 -15.21 2.80 4.11
C SER A 85 -15.58 3.52 5.40
#